data_AF-A0A3B7A8N5-F1
#
_entry.id   AF-A0A3B7A8N5-F1
#
_cell.length_a   1.000
_cell.length_b   1.000
_cell.length_c   1.000
_cell.angle_alpha   90.00
_cell.angle_beta   90.00
_cell.angle_gamma   90.00
#
_symmetry.space_group_name_H-M   'P 1'
#
loop_
_entity.id
_entity.type
_entity.pdbx_description
1 polymer ?
#
loop_
_entity_poly.entity_id
_entity_poly.type
_entity_poly.pdbx_seq_one_letter_code
_entity_poly.pdbx_strand_id
1 'polypeptide(L)'
;MTISKVYFASRELAESLIGKPSIAVISITDPGSPEANLHAHFEHVLRLAFYDAVPADDYLPAPIPGLFDYPMARQIATFVQDLHHAPADVTMLVHCEYGVSRSAAVALFVEAFTGATLVSREFTGDANQWVVDQLSQLRPELEIDIPPASAAPERRTQPRPQ
;
A
#
# COMPACT_ATOMS: atom_id res chain seq x y z
N MET A 1 19.52 -8.35 1.31
CA MET A 1 18.09 -8.25 1.62
C MET A 1 17.52 -7.75 0.36
N THR A 2 16.46 -8.38 -0.05
CA THR A 2 15.72 -7.99 -1.22
C THR A 2 14.29 -8.20 -0.76
N ILE A 3 13.44 -7.21 -0.94
CA ILE A 3 12.00 -7.46 -0.81
C ILE A 3 11.66 -8.41 -1.95
N SER A 4 11.23 -9.64 -1.63
CA SER A 4 10.97 -10.67 -2.65
C SER A 4 9.50 -10.79 -3.01
N LYS A 5 8.62 -10.46 -2.07
CA LYS A 5 7.16 -10.51 -2.22
C LYS A 5 6.50 -9.30 -1.60
N VAL A 6 5.41 -8.88 -2.22
CA VAL A 6 4.54 -7.82 -1.74
C VAL A 6 3.11 -8.35 -1.67
N TYR A 7 2.44 -8.06 -0.57
CA TYR A 7 1.02 -8.33 -0.36
C TYR A 7 0.31 -7.03 -0.03
N PHE A 8 -0.96 -6.93 -0.40
CA PHE A 8 -1.85 -5.90 0.11
C PHE A 8 -3.07 -6.51 0.79
N ALA A 9 -3.57 -5.85 1.84
CA ALA A 9 -4.62 -6.41 2.70
C ALA A 9 -5.52 -5.35 3.33
N SER A 10 -6.68 -5.77 3.83
CA SER A 10 -7.52 -4.97 4.72
C SER A 10 -6.90 -4.88 6.12
N ARG A 11 -7.37 -3.91 6.91
CA ARG A 11 -6.99 -3.75 8.32
C ARG A 11 -7.30 -5.01 9.12
N GLU A 12 -8.51 -5.54 8.96
CA GLU A 12 -8.95 -6.76 9.64
C GLU A 12 -8.01 -7.94 9.38
N LEU A 13 -7.62 -8.14 8.11
CA LEU A 13 -6.66 -9.18 7.77
C LEU A 13 -5.30 -8.90 8.40
N ALA A 14 -4.77 -7.68 8.28
CA ALA A 14 -3.47 -7.31 8.84
C ALA A 14 -3.39 -7.50 10.37
N GLU A 15 -4.44 -7.14 11.10
CA GLU A 15 -4.54 -7.31 12.55
C GLU A 15 -4.68 -8.79 12.96
N SER A 16 -5.22 -9.65 12.09
CA SER A 16 -5.34 -11.09 12.34
C SER A 16 -4.02 -11.87 12.15
N LEU A 17 -3.02 -11.27 11.49
CA LEU A 17 -1.77 -11.95 11.16
C LEU A 17 -0.85 -12.06 12.37
N ILE A 18 -0.22 -13.23 12.52
CA ILE A 18 0.85 -13.44 13.48
C ILE A 18 2.14 -12.83 12.92
N GLY A 19 2.68 -11.84 13.63
CA GLY A 19 3.87 -11.11 13.22
C GLY A 19 5.12 -12.00 13.15
N LYS A 20 5.96 -11.73 12.17
CA LYS A 20 7.29 -12.34 12.01
C LYS A 20 8.32 -11.26 11.66
N PRO A 21 9.57 -11.36 12.15
CA PRO A 21 10.64 -10.43 11.80
C PRO A 21 10.88 -10.27 10.30
N SER A 22 10.66 -11.35 9.53
CA SER A 22 10.82 -11.35 8.07
C SER A 22 9.67 -10.69 7.31
N ILE A 23 8.70 -10.07 8.00
CA ILE A 23 7.58 -9.34 7.40
C ILE A 23 7.68 -7.89 7.83
N ALA A 24 7.87 -7.00 6.85
CA ALA A 24 7.75 -5.57 7.04
C ALA A 24 6.33 -5.11 6.70
N VAL A 25 5.82 -4.11 7.43
CA VAL A 25 4.44 -3.62 7.27
C VAL A 25 4.42 -2.13 6.98
N ILE A 26 3.71 -1.73 5.93
CA ILE A 26 3.26 -0.35 5.74
C ILE A 26 1.78 -0.30 6.14
N SER A 27 1.52 0.38 7.25
CA SER A 27 0.22 0.51 7.89
C SER A 27 -0.40 1.86 7.56
N ILE A 28 -1.50 1.85 6.81
CA ILE A 28 -2.22 3.05 6.41
C ILE A 28 -3.58 3.06 7.11
N THR A 29 -3.92 4.15 7.78
CA THR A 29 -5.24 4.34 8.40
C THR A 29 -5.87 5.66 7.98
N ASP A 30 -7.16 5.82 8.24
CA ASP A 30 -7.79 7.14 8.12
C ASP A 30 -7.26 8.11 9.19
N PRO A 31 -7.08 9.40 8.88
CA PRO A 31 -6.76 10.43 9.86
C PRO A 31 -7.80 10.47 11.00
N GLY A 32 -7.32 10.41 12.23
CA GLY A 32 -8.15 10.40 13.44
C GLY A 32 -8.65 9.02 13.87
N SER A 33 -8.49 7.98 13.03
CA SER A 33 -8.75 6.60 13.43
C SER A 33 -7.61 6.05 14.30
N PRO A 34 -7.89 5.10 15.22
CA PRO A 34 -6.84 4.42 15.96
C PRO A 34 -5.89 3.67 15.02
N GLU A 35 -4.61 3.61 15.38
CA GLU A 35 -3.64 2.77 14.69
C GLU A 35 -4.12 1.32 14.58
N ALA A 36 -3.72 0.62 13.52
CA ALA A 36 -3.97 -0.81 13.42
C ALA A 36 -3.26 -1.58 14.53
N ASN A 37 -3.98 -2.48 15.18
CA ASN A 37 -3.50 -3.36 16.24
C ASN A 37 -2.68 -4.52 15.66
N LEU A 38 -1.49 -4.19 15.16
CA LEU A 38 -0.57 -5.15 14.56
C LEU A 38 0.16 -5.96 15.64
N HIS A 39 0.43 -7.23 15.33
CA HIS A 39 1.18 -8.10 16.24
C HIS A 39 2.59 -7.55 16.53
N ALA A 40 3.02 -7.60 17.79
CA ALA A 40 4.28 -6.99 18.26
C ALA A 40 5.59 -7.59 17.67
N HIS A 41 5.50 -8.63 16.84
CA HIS A 41 6.65 -9.29 16.22
C HIS A 41 6.91 -8.84 14.77
N PHE A 42 6.15 -7.86 14.28
CA PHE A 42 6.55 -7.12 13.09
C PHE A 42 7.64 -6.12 13.51
N GLU A 43 8.89 -6.40 13.11
CA GLU A 43 10.04 -5.56 13.51
C GLU A 43 10.13 -4.25 12.71
N HIS A 44 9.63 -4.27 11.47
CA HIS A 44 9.68 -3.12 10.57
C HIS A 44 8.27 -2.66 10.26
N VAL A 45 7.82 -1.57 10.89
CA VAL A 45 6.49 -1.01 10.69
C VAL A 45 6.60 0.48 10.37
N LEU A 46 6.13 0.88 9.19
CA LEU A 46 5.86 2.28 8.84
C LEU A 46 4.38 2.56 9.03
N ARG A 47 4.04 3.61 9.79
CA ARG A 47 2.65 4.03 10.01
C ARG A 47 2.39 5.37 9.34
N LEU A 48 1.33 5.43 8.55
CA LEU A 48 0.88 6.62 7.83
C LEU A 48 -0.64 6.79 8.02
N ALA A 49 -1.10 8.03 8.05
CA ALA A 49 -2.53 8.34 8.13
C ALA A 49 -2.91 9.36 7.05
N PHE A 50 -3.73 8.95 6.09
CA PHE A 50 -4.25 9.79 5.02
C PHE A 50 -5.54 9.22 4.43
N TYR A 51 -6.41 10.10 3.95
CA TYR A 51 -7.72 9.73 3.43
C TYR A 51 -7.61 8.95 2.11
N ASP A 52 -8.58 8.05 1.90
CA ASP A 52 -8.77 7.39 0.61
C ASP A 52 -9.49 8.31 -0.38
N ALA A 53 -8.79 9.36 -0.80
CA ALA A 53 -9.36 10.42 -1.61
C ALA A 53 -8.37 10.90 -2.66
N VAL A 54 -8.93 11.46 -3.72
CA VAL A 54 -8.21 12.17 -4.77
C VAL A 54 -8.62 13.66 -4.70
N PRO A 55 -7.76 14.62 -5.05
CA PRO A 55 -8.15 16.02 -5.16
C PRO A 55 -9.35 16.17 -6.10
N ALA A 56 -10.32 17.00 -5.71
CA ALA A 56 -11.48 17.29 -6.53
C ALA A 56 -11.16 18.26 -7.70
N ASP A 57 -10.05 19.00 -7.58
CA ASP A 57 -9.56 19.94 -8.57
C ASP A 57 -8.03 19.96 -8.51
N ASP A 58 -7.39 19.82 -9.68
CA ASP A 58 -5.94 19.84 -9.88
C ASP A 58 -5.32 21.21 -9.53
N TYR A 59 -6.12 22.27 -9.47
CA TYR A 59 -5.67 23.63 -9.16
C TYR A 59 -5.68 23.97 -7.66
N LEU A 60 -6.07 23.03 -6.79
CA LEU A 60 -5.98 23.24 -5.35
C LEU A 60 -4.50 23.30 -4.93
N PRO A 61 -4.09 24.33 -4.15
CA PRO A 61 -2.72 24.43 -3.70
C PRO A 61 -2.39 23.28 -2.75
N ALA A 62 -1.38 22.49 -3.12
CA ALA A 62 -0.82 21.48 -2.24
C ALA A 62 -0.03 22.13 -1.08
N PRO A 63 -0.04 21.54 0.14
CA PRO A 63 -0.68 20.28 0.51
C PRO A 63 -2.15 20.45 0.95
N ILE A 64 -3.01 19.52 0.52
CA ILE A 64 -4.39 19.41 1.02
C ILE A 64 -4.35 18.61 2.33
N PRO A 65 -4.77 19.17 3.47
CA PRO A 65 -4.69 18.49 4.76
C PRO A 65 -5.35 17.10 4.75
N GLY A 66 -4.60 16.09 5.17
CA GLY A 66 -5.07 14.71 5.27
C GLY A 66 -5.06 13.92 3.96
N LEU A 67 -4.75 14.53 2.81
CA LEU A 67 -4.44 13.76 1.60
C LEU A 67 -3.00 13.25 1.62
N PHE A 68 -2.75 12.24 0.78
CA PHE A 68 -1.40 11.76 0.52
C PHE A 68 -0.58 12.86 -0.14
N ASP A 69 0.63 13.09 0.34
CA ASP A 69 1.50 14.16 -0.12
C ASP A 69 2.94 13.69 -0.36
N TYR A 70 3.75 14.61 -0.88
CA TYR A 70 5.15 14.35 -1.20
C TYR A 70 6.01 13.92 0.00
N PRO A 71 5.90 14.53 1.20
CA PRO A 71 6.52 14.01 2.43
C PRO A 71 6.15 12.55 2.74
N MET A 72 4.88 12.15 2.63
CA MET A 72 4.45 10.76 2.83
C MET A 72 5.05 9.83 1.77
N ALA A 73 5.05 10.24 0.50
CA ALA A 73 5.69 9.50 -0.59
C ALA A 73 7.19 9.25 -0.28
N ARG A 74 7.90 10.25 0.24
CA ARG A 74 9.31 10.11 0.64
C ARG A 74 9.50 9.14 1.80
N GLN A 75 8.60 9.12 2.78
CA GLN A 75 8.66 8.16 3.89
C GLN A 75 8.52 6.72 3.38
N ILE A 76 7.56 6.47 2.48
CA ILE A 76 7.38 5.16 1.84
C ILE A 76 8.63 4.78 1.05
N ALA A 77 9.10 5.66 0.17
CA ALA A 77 10.27 5.37 -0.67
C ALA A 77 11.53 5.07 0.15
N THR A 78 11.77 5.85 1.22
CA THR A 78 12.92 5.65 2.12
C THR A 78 12.80 4.31 2.85
N PHE A 79 11.62 4.00 3.40
CA PHE A 79 11.39 2.74 4.11
C PHE A 79 11.59 1.52 3.20
N VAL A 80 11.06 1.56 1.98
CA VAL A 80 11.22 0.49 0.97
C VAL A 80 12.68 0.36 0.56
N GLN A 81 13.36 1.47 0.31
CA GLN A 81 14.77 1.50 -0.07
C GLN A 81 15.66 0.88 1.00
N ASP A 82 15.50 1.29 2.26
CA ASP A 82 16.31 0.80 3.37
C ASP A 82 16.17 -0.72 3.56
N LEU A 83 14.93 -1.22 3.50
CA LEU A 83 14.64 -2.64 3.59
C LEU A 83 15.18 -3.43 2.39
N HIS A 84 15.10 -2.87 1.19
CA HIS A 84 15.61 -3.50 -0.02
C HIS A 84 17.15 -3.53 -0.08
N HIS A 85 17.86 -2.79 0.78
CA HIS A 85 19.33 -2.76 0.79
C HIS A 85 20.01 -3.47 1.96
N ALA A 86 19.31 -3.88 3.00
CA ALA A 86 19.93 -4.56 4.16
C ALA A 86 20.41 -6.01 3.75
N PRO A 87 20.88 -6.96 4.61
CA PRO A 87 21.28 -8.37 4.21
C PRO A 87 20.29 -9.63 4.05
N ALA A 88 19.23 -9.89 4.85
CA ALA A 88 18.20 -10.96 4.79
C ALA A 88 16.92 -10.78 3.90
N ASP A 89 16.18 -11.84 3.59
CA ASP A 89 14.97 -11.75 2.75
C ASP A 89 13.73 -11.27 3.55
N VAL A 90 12.94 -10.36 2.97
CA VAL A 90 11.77 -9.75 3.63
C VAL A 90 10.56 -9.78 2.70
N THR A 91 9.40 -10.11 3.28
CA THR A 91 8.09 -9.93 2.66
C THR A 91 7.49 -8.59 3.07
N MET A 92 6.99 -7.82 2.12
CA MET A 92 6.28 -6.57 2.40
C MET A 92 4.77 -6.84 2.50
N LEU A 93 4.14 -6.36 3.56
CA LEU A 93 2.69 -6.27 3.72
C LEU A 93 2.28 -4.80 3.73
N VAL A 94 1.41 -4.40 2.82
CA VAL A 94 0.80 -3.07 2.81
C VAL A 94 -0.66 -3.21 3.17
N HIS A 95 -1.16 -2.48 4.15
CA HIS A 95 -2.59 -2.51 4.44
C HIS A 95 -3.18 -1.10 4.54
N CYS A 96 -4.46 -1.00 4.23
CA CYS A 96 -5.29 0.16 4.55
C CYS A 96 -6.54 -0.32 5.32
N GLU A 97 -7.64 0.42 5.28
CA GLU A 97 -8.90 -0.03 5.92
C GLU A 97 -9.48 -1.25 5.19
N TYR A 98 -9.72 -1.14 3.87
CA TYR A 98 -10.40 -2.18 3.09
C TYR A 98 -9.48 -3.05 2.23
N GLY A 99 -8.22 -2.66 2.05
CA GLY A 99 -7.28 -3.42 1.23
C GLY A 99 -7.56 -3.35 -0.27
N VAL A 100 -8.04 -2.20 -0.76
CA VAL A 100 -8.50 -2.03 -2.15
C VAL A 100 -7.76 -0.89 -2.84
N SER A 101 -7.82 0.32 -2.30
CA SER A 101 -7.37 1.53 -3.01
C SER A 101 -5.98 2.00 -2.57
N ARG A 102 -5.85 2.55 -1.35
CA ARG A 102 -4.56 3.07 -0.83
C ARG A 102 -3.45 2.02 -0.77
N SER A 103 -3.75 0.85 -0.21
CA SER A 103 -2.76 -0.22 -0.03
C SER A 103 -2.31 -0.81 -1.37
N ALA A 104 -3.22 -0.91 -2.35
CA ALA A 104 -2.88 -1.40 -3.68
C ALA A 104 -1.95 -0.42 -4.41
N ALA A 105 -2.24 0.88 -4.35
CA ALA A 105 -1.38 1.91 -4.92
C ALA A 105 0.06 1.85 -4.37
N VAL A 106 0.20 1.76 -3.04
CA VAL A 106 1.52 1.65 -2.41
C VAL A 106 2.18 0.31 -2.74
N ALA A 107 1.44 -0.80 -2.79
CA ALA A 107 1.99 -2.11 -3.15
C ALA A 107 2.52 -2.16 -4.59
N LEU A 108 1.84 -1.51 -5.54
CA LEU A 108 2.32 -1.33 -6.91
C LEU A 108 3.63 -0.55 -6.95
N PHE A 109 3.77 0.51 -6.15
CA PHE A 109 5.04 1.22 -6.02
C PHE A 109 6.15 0.31 -5.49
N VAL A 110 5.90 -0.50 -4.45
CA VAL A 110 6.92 -1.42 -3.92
C VAL A 110 7.36 -2.41 -5.00
N GLU A 111 6.42 -3.00 -5.73
CA GLU A 111 6.72 -3.88 -6.87
C GLU A 111 7.60 -3.19 -7.91
N ALA A 112 7.19 -2.00 -8.38
CA ALA A 112 7.93 -1.25 -9.40
C ALA A 112 9.34 -0.88 -8.93
N PHE A 113 9.48 -0.49 -7.66
CA PHE A 113 10.76 -0.11 -7.08
C PHE A 113 11.72 -1.29 -6.95
N THR A 114 11.22 -2.43 -6.45
CA THR A 114 12.09 -3.54 -6.02
C THR A 114 12.16 -4.69 -7.02
N GLY A 115 11.27 -4.73 -8.02
CA GLY A 115 11.06 -5.89 -8.89
C GLY A 115 10.48 -7.10 -8.17
N ALA A 116 9.91 -6.92 -6.97
CA ALA A 116 9.32 -8.00 -6.18
C ALA A 116 8.02 -8.48 -6.81
N THR A 117 7.64 -9.74 -6.57
CA THR A 117 6.32 -10.23 -7.01
C THR A 117 5.20 -9.62 -6.15
N LEU A 118 4.34 -8.82 -6.75
CA LEU A 118 3.07 -8.42 -6.13
C LEU A 118 2.05 -9.56 -6.23
N VAL A 119 1.74 -10.16 -5.08
CA VAL A 119 0.72 -11.20 -5.03
C VAL A 119 -0.64 -10.57 -5.29
N SER A 120 -1.43 -11.21 -6.16
CA SER A 120 -2.77 -10.74 -6.53
C SER A 120 -2.76 -9.36 -7.24
N ARG A 121 -1.68 -9.05 -7.99
CA ARG A 121 -1.54 -7.81 -8.78
C ARG A 121 -2.77 -7.50 -9.62
N GLU A 122 -3.40 -8.51 -10.23
CA GLU A 122 -4.60 -8.37 -11.07
C GLU A 122 -5.83 -7.77 -10.34
N PHE A 123 -5.80 -7.70 -9.00
CA PHE A 123 -6.85 -7.12 -8.18
C PHE A 123 -6.53 -5.69 -7.70
N THR A 124 -5.50 -5.05 -8.27
CA THR A 124 -5.11 -3.67 -7.92
C THR A 124 -5.73 -2.59 -8.81
N GLY A 125 -6.72 -2.94 -9.65
CA GLY A 125 -7.31 -1.99 -10.60
C GLY A 125 -8.13 -0.84 -9.98
N ASP A 126 -8.44 -0.93 -8.69
CA ASP A 126 -9.08 0.14 -7.92
C ASP A 126 -8.05 0.94 -7.08
N ALA A 127 -6.75 0.83 -7.39
CA ALA A 127 -5.69 1.54 -6.69
C ALA A 127 -5.91 3.06 -6.73
N ASN A 128 -5.57 3.75 -5.63
CA ASN A 128 -5.70 5.19 -5.54
C ASN A 128 -4.75 5.90 -6.53
N GLN A 129 -5.30 6.46 -7.61
CA GLN A 129 -4.51 7.13 -8.65
C GLN A 129 -3.66 8.27 -8.11
N TRP A 130 -4.19 9.09 -7.19
CA TRP A 130 -3.43 10.20 -6.60
C TRP A 130 -2.19 9.73 -5.85
N VAL A 131 -2.30 8.61 -5.12
CA VAL A 131 -1.15 8.01 -4.43
C VAL A 131 -0.09 7.54 -5.42
N VAL A 132 -0.52 6.88 -6.51
CA VAL A 132 0.38 6.46 -7.60
C VAL A 132 1.07 7.67 -8.22
N ASP A 133 0.33 8.72 -8.56
CA ASP A 133 0.87 9.92 -9.20
C ASP A 133 1.92 10.61 -8.32
N GLN A 134 1.67 10.73 -7.01
CA GLN A 134 2.63 11.31 -6.07
C GLN A 134 3.92 10.46 -5.94
N LEU A 135 3.78 9.13 -5.97
CA LEU A 135 4.93 8.21 -5.94
C LEU A 135 5.71 8.25 -7.27
N SER A 136 5.02 8.32 -8.41
CA SER A 136 5.62 8.51 -9.74
C SER A 136 6.32 9.86 -9.87
N GLN A 137 5.76 10.94 -9.32
CA GLN A 137 6.42 12.25 -9.28
C GLN A 137 7.72 12.21 -8.48
N LEU A 138 7.74 11.47 -7.37
CA LEU A 138 8.94 11.30 -6.56
C LEU A 138 10.00 10.46 -7.27
N ARG A 139 9.59 9.42 -8.03
CA ARG A 139 10.46 8.47 -8.72
C ARG A 139 10.03 8.32 -10.19
N PRO A 140 10.26 9.35 -11.04
CA PRO A 140 9.78 9.38 -12.42
C PRO A 140 10.41 8.31 -13.32
N GLU A 141 11.49 7.67 -12.86
CA GLU A 141 12.12 6.53 -13.54
C GLU A 141 11.37 5.21 -13.33
N LEU A 142 10.41 5.15 -12.40
CA LEU A 142 9.61 3.95 -12.14
C LEU A 142 8.32 3.98 -12.95
N GLU A 143 8.03 2.87 -13.62
CA GLU A 143 6.76 2.65 -14.31
C GLU A 143 5.79 1.94 -13.35
N ILE A 144 4.87 2.70 -12.77
CA ILE A 144 3.85 2.19 -11.85
C ILE A 144 2.53 2.09 -12.62
N ASP A 145 2.24 0.90 -13.13
CA ASP A 145 1.03 0.63 -13.90
C ASP A 145 -0.08 0.07 -13.01
N ILE A 146 -1.27 0.70 -13.08
CA ILE A 146 -2.50 0.19 -12.46
C ILE A 146 -3.18 -0.73 -13.47
N PRO A 147 -3.32 -2.04 -13.18
CA PRO A 147 -4.04 -2.95 -14.06
C PRO A 147 -5.47 -2.47 -14.31
N PRO A 148 -6.08 -2.79 -15.47
CA PRO A 148 -7.48 -2.47 -15.69
C PRO A 148 -8.33 -3.08 -14.57
N ALA A 149 -9.32 -2.32 -14.09
CA ALA A 149 -10.27 -2.82 -13.11
C ALA A 149 -10.86 -4.15 -13.59
N SER A 150 -10.47 -5.23 -12.91
CA SER A 150 -11.08 -6.54 -13.12
C SER A 150 -12.57 -6.40 -12.83
N ALA A 151 -13.43 -6.93 -13.71
CA ALA A 151 -14.89 -6.97 -13.52
C ALA A 151 -15.33 -7.88 -12.35
N ALA A 152 -14.52 -8.00 -11.31
CA ALA A 152 -14.71 -8.79 -10.11
C ALA A 152 -15.55 -8.14 -8.98
N PRO A 153 -16.21 -6.95 -9.08
CA PRO A 153 -17.16 -6.56 -8.03
C PRO A 153 -18.35 -7.53 -7.95
N GLU A 154 -18.69 -8.23 -9.03
CA GLU A 154 -19.94 -9.01 -9.14
C GLU A 154 -19.93 -10.38 -8.42
N ARG A 155 -18.79 -10.87 -7.91
CA ARG A 155 -18.78 -12.17 -7.18
C ARG A 155 -19.09 -12.06 -5.70
N ARG A 156 -19.19 -10.87 -5.11
CA ARG A 156 -19.60 -10.69 -3.70
C ARG A 156 -21.12 -10.73 -3.49
N THR A 157 -21.92 -10.79 -4.56
CA THR A 157 -23.39 -10.84 -4.50
C THR A 157 -24.00 -12.19 -4.89
N GLN A 158 -23.21 -13.21 -5.24
CA GLN A 158 -23.77 -14.54 -5.48
C GLN A 158 -23.98 -15.29 -4.15
N PRO A 159 -25.21 -15.73 -3.83
CA PRO A 159 -25.46 -16.59 -2.68
C PRO A 159 -24.71 -17.93 -2.88
N ARG A 160 -24.07 -18.42 -1.82
CA ARG A 160 -23.42 -19.73 -1.82
C ARG A 160 -24.45 -20.80 -2.22
N PRO A 161 -24.14 -21.69 -3.18
CA PRO A 161 -25.01 -22.83 -3.45
C PRO A 161 -25.13 -23.68 -2.18
N GLN A 162 -26.36 -24.11 -1.88
CA GLN A 162 -26.70 -24.96 -0.74
C GLN A 162 -26.04 -26.33 -0.83
#